data_AF-A0AAE2Y0J9-F1
#
_entry.id   AF-A0AAE2Y0J9-F1
#
_cell.length_a   1.000
_cell.length_b   1.000
_cell.length_c   1.000
_cell.angle_alpha   90.00
_cell.angle_beta   90.00
_cell.angle_gamma   90.00
#
_symmetry.space_group_name_H-M   'P 1'
#
loop_
_entity.id
_entity.type
_entity.pdbx_description
1 polymer ?
#
loop_
_entity_poly.entity_id
_entity_poly.type
_entity_poly.pdbx_seq_one_letter_code
_entity_poly.pdbx_strand_id
1 'polypeptide(L)'
;YREKIGGKSSVENEILEAFLSSYTSLFKIVSTSASESTLVLYDHLNQKENIKLIDVNFSKTATPGLLIFTRLVPFKDFNMTSGVSFVFPASAENFLLERYRRLSERAKSDINLTMRRFLFFYNWNKTKGIGAIYA
;
A
#
# COMPACT_ATOMS: atom_id res chain seq x y z
N TYR A 1 18.91 -3.80 12.62
CA TYR A 1 18.48 -5.16 13.01
C TYR A 1 19.09 -6.20 12.08
N ARG A 2 18.79 -6.20 10.78
CA ARG A 2 19.41 -7.12 9.78
C ARG A 2 20.93 -7.27 9.94
N GLU A 3 21.68 -6.16 9.96
CA GLU A 3 23.14 -6.21 10.03
C GLU A 3 23.70 -6.60 11.40
N LYS A 4 22.92 -6.45 12.47
CA LYS A 4 23.38 -6.70 13.86
C LYS A 4 22.93 -8.04 14.42
N ILE A 5 21.74 -8.50 14.02
CA ILE A 5 21.07 -9.69 14.55
C ILE A 5 20.80 -10.70 13.41
N GLY A 6 20.41 -10.21 12.23
CA GLY A 6 20.03 -11.06 11.11
C GLY A 6 18.72 -11.84 11.34
N GLY A 7 18.32 -12.60 10.34
CA GLY A 7 17.32 -13.65 10.48
C GLY A 7 17.96 -14.95 10.96
N LYS A 8 17.22 -15.72 11.75
CA LYS A 8 17.59 -17.06 12.25
C LYS A 8 17.47 -18.16 11.21
N SER A 9 16.85 -17.85 10.06
CA SER A 9 16.69 -18.75 8.92
C SER A 9 16.85 -18.00 7.60
N SER A 10 17.00 -18.74 6.50
CA SER A 10 16.99 -18.16 5.15
C SER A 10 15.71 -17.38 4.88
N VAL A 11 14.55 -17.92 5.28
CA VAL A 11 13.24 -17.28 5.13
C VAL A 11 13.16 -15.98 5.91
N GLU A 12 13.66 -15.94 7.15
CA GLU A 12 13.68 -14.69 7.91
C GLU A 12 14.56 -13.63 7.25
N ASN A 13 15.72 -14.01 6.69
CA ASN A 13 16.56 -13.08 5.94
C ASN A 13 15.87 -12.57 4.67
N GLU A 14 15.18 -13.43 3.92
CA GLU A 14 14.38 -13.02 2.76
C GLU A 14 13.27 -12.04 3.14
N ILE A 15 12.60 -12.26 4.29
CA ILE A 15 11.59 -11.34 4.82
C ILE A 15 12.24 -10.00 5.17
N LEU A 16 13.40 -10.00 5.83
CA LEU A 16 14.12 -8.77 6.15
C LEU A 16 14.52 -7.99 4.89
N GLU A 17 14.98 -8.66 3.83
CA GLU A 17 15.25 -8.01 2.53
C GLU A 17 13.99 -7.45 1.88
N ALA A 18 12.87 -8.19 1.94
CA ALA A 18 11.57 -7.72 1.47
C ALA A 18 11.12 -6.44 2.21
N PHE A 19 11.37 -6.36 3.52
CA PHE A 19 11.07 -5.14 4.28
C PHE A 19 11.93 -3.94 3.88
N LEU A 20 13.17 -4.15 3.42
CA LEU A 20 14.03 -3.07 2.94
C LEU A 20 13.59 -2.53 1.58
N SER A 21 12.98 -3.37 0.74
CA SER A 21 12.39 -2.97 -0.53
C SER A 21 10.92 -2.51 -0.41
N SER A 22 10.38 -2.48 0.81
CA SER A 22 8.99 -2.06 1.04
C SER A 22 8.80 -0.57 0.76
N TYR A 23 7.61 -0.22 0.25
CA TYR A 23 7.30 1.16 -0.10
C TYR A 23 5.82 1.45 0.16
N THR A 24 5.48 2.72 0.34
CA THR A 24 4.07 3.14 0.49
C THR A 24 3.56 3.70 -0.83
N SER A 25 2.33 3.33 -1.19
CA SER A 25 1.66 3.92 -2.35
C SER A 25 0.16 3.97 -2.17
N LEU A 26 -0.52 4.66 -3.09
CA LEU A 26 -1.96 4.61 -3.27
C LEU A 26 -2.28 3.60 -4.36
N PHE A 27 -2.86 2.49 -3.96
CA PHE A 27 -3.25 1.41 -4.84
C PHE A 27 -4.75 1.46 -5.13
N LYS A 28 -5.15 1.10 -6.34
CA LYS A 28 -6.54 0.82 -6.71
C LYS A 28 -6.74 -0.67 -6.84
N ILE A 29 -7.80 -1.18 -6.24
CA ILE A 29 -8.17 -2.58 -6.36
C ILE A 29 -8.80 -2.79 -7.74
N VAL A 30 -8.17 -3.62 -8.55
CA VAL A 30 -8.64 -3.98 -9.90
C VAL A 30 -9.55 -5.19 -9.82
N SER A 31 -9.17 -6.21 -9.04
CA SER A 31 -9.98 -7.42 -8.82
C SER A 31 -9.64 -8.08 -7.49
N THR A 32 -10.52 -8.98 -7.05
CA THR A 32 -10.36 -9.78 -5.83
C THR A 32 -10.63 -11.25 -6.14
N SER A 33 -9.97 -12.16 -5.41
CA SER A 33 -10.20 -13.59 -5.44
C SER A 33 -10.24 -14.15 -4.02
N ALA A 34 -11.44 -14.38 -3.49
CA ALA A 34 -11.63 -14.93 -2.15
C ALA A 34 -11.08 -16.35 -2.01
N SER A 35 -11.16 -17.17 -3.07
CA SER A 35 -10.63 -18.55 -3.08
C SER A 35 -9.11 -18.58 -3.04
N GLU A 36 -8.44 -17.61 -3.65
CA GLU A 36 -6.97 -17.50 -3.62
C GLU A 36 -6.45 -16.59 -2.50
N SER A 37 -7.33 -15.95 -1.75
CA SER A 37 -6.97 -14.90 -0.77
C SER A 37 -6.13 -13.78 -1.38
N THR A 38 -6.42 -13.38 -2.62
CA THR A 38 -5.61 -12.42 -3.36
C THR A 38 -6.40 -11.23 -3.89
N LEU A 39 -5.67 -10.14 -4.15
CA LEU A 39 -6.13 -8.96 -4.86
C LEU A 39 -5.17 -8.64 -6.00
N VAL A 40 -5.69 -8.06 -7.07
CA VAL A 40 -4.90 -7.42 -8.11
C VAL A 40 -5.00 -5.92 -7.93
N LEU A 41 -3.85 -5.25 -7.86
CA LEU A 41 -3.75 -3.82 -7.60
C LEU A 41 -3.11 -3.08 -8.79
N TYR A 42 -3.55 -1.83 -8.96
CA TYR A 42 -2.88 -0.82 -9.74
C TYR A 42 -2.26 0.22 -8.81
N ASP A 43 -0.96 0.49 -8.95
CA ASP A 43 -0.26 1.53 -8.20
C ASP A 43 -0.35 2.87 -8.93
N HIS A 44 -1.13 3.80 -8.39
CA HIS A 44 -1.28 5.12 -9.00
C HIS A 44 -0.03 5.99 -8.93
N LEU A 45 0.78 5.88 -7.86
CA LEU A 45 1.90 6.79 -7.66
C LEU A 45 3.15 6.35 -8.43
N ASN A 46 3.26 5.05 -8.73
CA ASN A 46 4.37 4.48 -9.50
C ASN A 46 3.95 3.96 -10.88
N GLN A 47 2.66 4.09 -11.25
CA GLN A 47 2.11 3.66 -12.53
C GLN A 47 2.39 2.18 -12.84
N LYS A 48 2.24 1.31 -11.84
CA LYS A 48 2.52 -0.13 -11.95
C LYS A 48 1.23 -0.93 -11.88
N GLU A 49 1.00 -1.78 -12.88
CA GLU A 49 -0.19 -2.62 -13.00
C GLU A 49 0.05 -4.06 -12.51
N ASN A 50 -1.03 -4.81 -12.36
CA ASN A 50 -1.04 -6.26 -12.09
C ASN A 50 -0.25 -6.68 -10.84
N ILE A 51 -0.28 -5.86 -9.79
CA ILE A 51 0.39 -6.17 -8.53
C ILE A 51 -0.48 -7.17 -7.76
N LYS A 52 0.00 -8.41 -7.63
CA LYS A 52 -0.67 -9.45 -6.82
C LYS A 52 -0.36 -9.23 -5.33
N LEU A 53 -1.40 -8.94 -4.55
CA LEU A 53 -1.36 -8.84 -3.08
C LEU A 53 -2.04 -10.08 -2.49
N ILE A 54 -1.43 -10.71 -1.50
CA ILE A 54 -2.10 -11.73 -0.66
C ILE A 54 -2.68 -11.01 0.56
N ASP A 55 -3.99 -11.13 0.74
CA ASP A 55 -4.71 -10.66 1.92
C ASP A 55 -6.05 -11.39 2.06
N VAL A 56 -6.23 -12.11 3.18
CA VAL A 56 -7.41 -12.95 3.43
C VAL A 56 -8.68 -12.12 3.63
N ASN A 57 -8.58 -10.93 4.23
CA ASN A 57 -9.74 -10.12 4.59
C ASN A 57 -10.14 -9.22 3.42
N PHE A 58 -9.19 -8.52 2.81
CA PHE A 58 -9.47 -7.67 1.66
C PHE A 58 -9.93 -8.48 0.45
N SER A 59 -9.44 -9.70 0.24
CA SER A 59 -9.92 -10.55 -0.87
C SER A 59 -11.40 -10.93 -0.76
N LYS A 60 -11.98 -10.87 0.45
CA LYS A 60 -13.39 -11.20 0.73
C LYS A 60 -14.29 -9.96 0.84
N THR A 61 -13.73 -8.84 1.29
CA THR A 61 -14.52 -7.66 1.67
C THR A 61 -14.34 -6.48 0.73
N ALA A 62 -13.22 -6.43 -0.02
CA ALA A 62 -12.95 -5.29 -0.88
C ALA A 62 -13.73 -5.37 -2.19
N THR A 63 -14.20 -4.22 -2.64
CA THR A 63 -14.85 -4.06 -3.95
C THR A 63 -13.85 -3.46 -4.94
N PRO A 64 -13.79 -3.95 -6.19
CA PRO A 64 -13.03 -3.30 -7.26
C PRO A 64 -13.34 -1.79 -7.36
N GLY A 65 -12.30 -0.99 -7.58
CA GLY A 65 -12.36 0.47 -7.62
C GLY A 65 -12.04 1.15 -6.29
N LEU A 66 -12.10 0.45 -5.15
CA LEU A 66 -11.62 1.00 -3.88
C LEU A 66 -10.13 1.33 -3.96
N LEU A 67 -9.74 2.38 -3.25
CA LEU A 67 -8.35 2.80 -3.15
C LEU A 67 -7.81 2.44 -1.76
N ILE A 68 -6.58 1.97 -1.71
CA ILE A 68 -5.87 1.61 -0.49
C ILE A 68 -4.53 2.30 -0.49
N PHE A 69 -4.32 3.23 0.45
CA PHE A 69 -2.97 3.67 0.79
C PHE A 69 -2.38 2.74 1.84
N THR A 70 -1.30 2.04 1.52
CA THR A 70 -0.63 1.12 2.46
C THR A 70 0.85 0.97 2.12
N ARG A 71 1.60 0.30 2.99
CA ARG A 71 2.95 -0.17 2.68
C ARG A 71 2.87 -1.55 2.04
N LEU A 72 3.37 -1.66 0.83
CA LEU A 72 3.56 -2.93 0.13
C LEU A 72 4.94 -3.50 0.46
N VAL A 73 4.99 -4.79 0.78
CA VAL A 73 6.18 -5.56 1.07
C VAL A 73 6.31 -6.63 -0.02
N PRO A 74 7.20 -6.45 -1.01
CA PRO A 74 7.41 -7.43 -2.07
C PRO A 74 8.13 -8.66 -1.54
N PHE A 75 7.54 -9.85 -1.67
CA PHE A 75 8.13 -11.09 -1.20
C PHE A 75 7.94 -12.22 -2.23
N LYS A 76 9.02 -12.56 -2.94
CA LYS A 76 9.02 -13.56 -4.02
C LYS A 76 7.93 -13.26 -5.06
N ASP A 77 7.00 -14.19 -5.27
CA ASP A 77 5.97 -14.12 -6.30
C ASP A 77 4.69 -13.39 -5.86
N PHE A 78 4.68 -12.86 -4.63
CA PHE A 78 3.53 -12.13 -4.10
C PHE A 78 3.97 -10.89 -3.31
N ASN A 79 2.98 -10.08 -2.96
CA ASN A 79 3.18 -8.95 -2.08
C ASN A 79 2.35 -9.14 -0.81
N MET A 80 2.80 -8.52 0.26
CA MET A 80 2.06 -8.40 1.52
C MET A 80 1.90 -6.93 1.89
N THR A 81 1.06 -6.65 2.89
CA THR A 81 0.99 -5.33 3.52
C THR A 81 1.69 -5.29 4.87
N SER A 82 2.11 -4.10 5.31
CA SER A 82 2.59 -3.89 6.69
C SER A 82 2.18 -2.52 7.24
N GLY A 83 2.02 -2.43 8.56
CA GLY A 83 1.66 -1.20 9.24
C GLY A 83 0.17 -0.92 9.17
N VAL A 84 -0.20 0.25 8.64
CA VAL A 84 -1.60 0.71 8.55
C VAL A 84 -2.00 0.89 7.11
N SER A 85 -3.26 0.58 6.79
CA SER A 85 -3.86 0.96 5.51
C SER A 85 -5.02 1.93 5.70
N PHE A 86 -5.08 2.92 4.82
CA PHE A 86 -6.16 3.88 4.70
C PHE A 86 -6.95 3.57 3.45
N VAL A 87 -8.25 3.35 3.58
CA VAL A 87 -9.12 2.94 2.48
C VAL A 87 -10.01 4.10 2.08
N PHE A 88 -10.12 4.36 0.79
CA PHE A 88 -10.92 5.45 0.23
C PHE A 88 -11.89 4.91 -0.83
N PRO A 89 -13.07 5.54 -0.98
CA PRO A 89 -13.99 5.18 -2.04
C PRO A 89 -13.42 5.59 -3.41
N ALA A 90 -13.87 4.91 -4.47
CA ALA A 90 -13.47 5.23 -5.85
C ALA A 90 -13.71 6.72 -6.22
N SER A 91 -14.76 7.33 -5.68
CA SER A 91 -15.07 8.75 -5.92
C SER A 91 -14.01 9.73 -5.40
N ALA A 92 -13.11 9.30 -4.52
CA ALA A 92 -12.01 10.12 -4.01
C ALA A 92 -10.76 10.10 -4.92
N GLU A 93 -10.71 9.25 -5.95
CA GLU A 93 -9.51 8.99 -6.77
C GLU A 93 -8.90 10.27 -7.35
N ASN A 94 -9.64 10.95 -8.24
CA ASN A 94 -9.16 12.18 -8.89
C ASN A 94 -8.78 13.27 -7.88
N PHE A 95 -9.58 13.41 -6.82
CA PHE A 95 -9.32 14.37 -5.77
C PHE A 95 -7.99 14.11 -5.04
N LEU A 96 -7.75 12.87 -4.63
CA LEU A 96 -6.53 12.49 -3.92
C LEU A 96 -5.30 12.62 -4.81
N LEU A 97 -5.37 12.16 -6.06
CA LEU A 97 -4.25 12.21 -7.01
C LEU A 97 -3.86 13.64 -7.35
N GLU A 98 -4.83 14.50 -7.66
CA GLU A 98 -4.55 15.90 -7.99
C GLU A 98 -3.91 16.64 -6.81
N ARG A 99 -4.45 16.45 -5.60
CA ARG A 99 -3.94 17.10 -4.39
C ARG A 99 -2.57 16.57 -3.98
N TYR A 100 -2.34 15.26 -4.13
CA TYR A 100 -1.04 14.67 -3.85
C TYR A 100 0.03 15.15 -4.83
N ARG A 101 -0.29 15.23 -6.14
CA ARG A 101 0.63 15.78 -7.16
C ARG A 101 1.13 17.17 -6.81
N ARG A 102 0.22 18.08 -6.42
CA ARG A 102 0.59 19.44 -6.00
C ARG A 102 1.46 19.46 -4.75
N LEU A 103 1.30 18.48 -3.86
CA LEU A 103 2.15 18.33 -2.67
C LEU A 103 3.53 17.80 -3.04
N SER A 104 3.62 16.82 -3.95
CA SER A 104 4.90 16.21 -4.35
C SER A 104 5.79 17.17 -5.13
N GLU A 105 5.20 18.02 -5.98
CA GLU A 105 5.94 19.07 -6.73
C GLU A 105 6.64 20.09 -5.81
N ARG A 106 6.19 20.22 -4.56
CA ARG A 106 6.76 21.14 -3.57
C ARG A 106 7.82 20.50 -2.66
N ALA A 107 8.10 19.21 -2.84
CA ALA A 107 9.08 18.50 -2.01
C ALA A 107 10.50 18.69 -2.56
N LYS A 108 11.43 19.14 -1.71
CA LYS A 108 12.84 19.36 -2.08
C LYS A 108 13.71 18.09 -2.00
N SER A 109 13.25 17.01 -1.37
CA SER A 109 13.97 15.73 -1.26
C SER A 109 13.03 14.54 -0.98
N ASP A 110 13.48 13.32 -1.28
CA ASP A 110 12.69 12.08 -1.19
C ASP A 110 12.32 11.67 0.24
N ILE A 111 13.23 11.85 1.21
CA ILE A 111 12.95 11.58 2.63
C ILE A 111 11.78 12.44 3.12
N ASN A 112 11.76 13.71 2.71
CA ASN A 112 10.65 14.60 2.99
C ASN A 112 9.37 14.13 2.29
N LEU A 113 9.47 13.55 1.09
CA LEU A 113 8.31 13.09 0.32
C LEU A 113 7.63 11.87 0.95
N THR A 114 8.38 10.87 1.44
CA THR A 114 7.78 9.67 2.07
C THR A 114 6.98 10.03 3.33
N MET A 115 7.54 10.84 4.22
CA MET A 115 6.83 11.29 5.41
C MET A 115 5.62 12.16 5.06
N ARG A 116 5.77 13.10 4.11
CA ARG A 116 4.65 13.93 3.66
C ARG A 116 3.55 13.12 2.99
N ARG A 117 3.89 12.09 2.22
CA ARG A 117 2.94 11.14 1.61
C ARG A 117 2.11 10.46 2.70
N PHE A 118 2.77 9.89 3.70
CA PHE A 118 2.06 9.27 4.83
C PHE A 118 1.12 10.27 5.52
N LEU A 119 1.62 11.45 5.89
CA LEU A 119 0.82 12.50 6.54
C LEU A 119 -0.35 12.96 5.68
N PHE A 120 -0.15 13.07 4.36
CA PHE A 120 -1.20 13.44 3.41
C PHE A 120 -2.35 12.43 3.45
N PHE A 121 -2.07 11.14 3.27
CA PHE A 121 -3.12 10.12 3.27
C PHE A 121 -3.72 9.90 4.66
N TYR A 122 -2.92 9.98 5.72
CA TYR A 122 -3.42 9.93 7.09
C TYR A 122 -4.44 11.05 7.38
N ASN A 123 -4.14 12.29 6.98
CA ASN A 123 -5.04 13.42 7.20
C ASN A 123 -6.32 13.30 6.35
N TRP A 124 -6.21 12.86 5.10
CA TRP A 124 -7.38 12.66 4.25
C TRP A 124 -8.24 11.47 4.68
N ASN A 125 -7.66 10.43 5.28
CA ASN A 125 -8.41 9.30 5.80
C ASN A 125 -9.45 9.73 6.85
N LYS A 126 -9.16 10.78 7.63
CA LYS A 126 -10.07 11.30 8.67
C LYS A 126 -11.38 11.86 8.12
N THR A 127 -11.41 12.29 6.85
CA THR A 127 -12.58 13.00 6.27
C THR A 127 -13.10 12.35 4.98
N LYS A 128 -12.26 11.60 4.28
CA LYS A 128 -12.57 10.94 2.99
C LYS A 128 -12.37 9.44 3.03
N GLY A 129 -11.80 8.90 4.11
CA GLY A 129 -11.62 7.47 4.28
C GLY A 129 -12.94 6.77 4.62
N ILE A 130 -12.97 5.48 4.35
CA ILE A 130 -14.02 4.57 4.83
C ILE A 130 -13.42 3.63 5.88
N GLY A 131 -14.24 3.18 6.82
CA GLY A 131 -13.82 2.17 7.80
C GLY A 131 -13.40 0.90 7.07
N ALA A 132 -12.15 0.48 7.28
CA ALA A 132 -11.69 -0.84 6.87
C ALA A 132 -11.98 -1.82 8.00
N ILE A 133 -12.68 -2.92 7.70
CA ILE A 133 -12.87 -4.00 8.67
C ILE A 133 -11.56 -4.79 8.69
N TYR A 134 -10.70 -4.49 9.66
CA TYR A 134 -9.58 -5.33 10.05
C TYR A 134 -10.06 -6.28 11.15
N ALA A 135 -9.81 -7.58 11.00
CA ALA A 135 -9.88 -8.56 12.08
C ALA A 135 -8.58 -9.34 12.11
#